data_AF-A0A9P7D194-F1
#
_entry.id   AF-A0A9P7D194-F1
#
_cell.length_a   1.000
_cell.length_b   1.000
_cell.length_c   1.000
_cell.angle_alpha   90.00
_cell.angle_beta   90.00
_cell.angle_gamma   90.00
#
_symmetry.space_group_name_H-M   'P 1'
#
loop_
_entity.id
_entity.type
_entity.pdbx_description
1 polymer ?
#
loop_
_entity_poly.entity_id
_entity_poly.type
_entity_poly.pdbx_seq_one_letter_code
_entity_poly.pdbx_strand_id
1 'polypeptide(L)'
;MPKSQKNLHYHTQMQPRQHLVGTPRSPHSHKARAHLDRPSSIELRPFLACPTALADIKTLLISPTHNMTIILTDTDVYTLARACPRLYSINLGNHNTPVSLGALGYIVRRCRELCEVSLCVDALGTAPLDDDEQVRPQPNRRLMKLDIGESPIACVGPLDPLTAPDLMMSIPRFLHMIAPRLAELEISLGLYFEWTRQTEMETRNDMERWEKVEDALSELAQEDG
;
A
#
# COMPACT_ATOMS: atom_id res chain seq x y z
N MET A 1 6.74 -6.82 -38.85
CA MET A 1 6.22 -7.80 -37.85
C MET A 1 5.84 -7.05 -36.59
N PRO A 2 4.57 -7.09 -36.12
CA PRO A 2 4.18 -6.45 -34.88
C PRO A 2 4.75 -7.24 -33.68
N LYS A 3 5.48 -6.56 -32.79
CA LYS A 3 5.99 -7.15 -31.54
C LYS A 3 4.80 -7.33 -30.59
N SER A 4 4.50 -8.56 -30.21
CA SER A 4 3.44 -8.89 -29.24
C SER A 4 3.67 -8.15 -27.91
N GLN A 5 2.66 -7.43 -27.42
CA GLN A 5 2.71 -6.76 -26.11
C GLN A 5 2.46 -7.78 -25.01
N LYS A 6 3.42 -7.94 -24.10
CA LYS A 6 3.24 -8.74 -22.89
C LYS A 6 2.65 -7.86 -21.80
N ASN A 7 1.37 -8.07 -21.49
CA ASN A 7 0.72 -7.48 -20.32
C ASN A 7 0.72 -8.54 -19.21
N LEU A 8 1.30 -8.21 -18.06
CA LEU A 8 1.30 -9.10 -16.91
C LEU A 8 0.18 -8.66 -15.96
N HIS A 9 -0.94 -9.37 -16.00
CA HIS A 9 -2.03 -9.20 -15.04
C HIS A 9 -1.92 -10.31 -13.99
N TYR A 10 -1.49 -9.95 -12.78
CA TYR A 10 -1.56 -10.87 -11.64
C TYR A 10 -2.88 -10.65 -10.92
N HIS A 11 -3.84 -11.54 -11.17
CA HIS A 11 -5.00 -11.68 -10.31
C HIS A 11 -4.73 -12.82 -9.34
N THR A 12 -4.11 -12.49 -8.21
CA THR A 12 -3.79 -13.50 -7.19
C THR A 12 -5.06 -13.81 -6.40
N GLN A 13 -5.85 -14.77 -6.86
CA GLN A 13 -6.89 -15.40 -6.04
C GLN A 13 -6.19 -16.40 -5.08
N MET A 14 -5.42 -15.89 -4.13
CA MET A 14 -4.77 -16.73 -3.11
C MET A 14 -5.82 -17.15 -2.10
N GLN A 15 -6.21 -18.43 -2.10
CA GLN A 15 -6.94 -19.01 -0.98
C GLN A 15 -5.98 -19.04 0.24
N PRO A 16 -6.39 -18.51 1.40
CA PRO A 16 -5.56 -18.56 2.60
C PRO A 16 -5.28 -20.01 2.97
N ARG A 17 -4.00 -20.41 2.92
CA ARG A 17 -3.55 -21.71 3.42
C ARG A 17 -3.69 -21.72 4.95
N GLN A 18 -4.83 -22.19 5.44
CA GLN A 18 -4.98 -22.53 6.86
C GLN A 18 -4.15 -23.78 7.14
N HIS A 19 -2.97 -23.60 7.72
CA HIS A 19 -2.22 -24.70 8.32
C HIS A 19 -2.94 -25.15 9.60
N LEU A 20 -3.90 -26.07 9.46
CA LEU A 20 -4.49 -26.81 10.56
C LEU A 20 -3.45 -27.79 11.13
N VAL A 21 -2.70 -27.35 12.15
CA VAL A 21 -1.99 -28.26 13.05
C VAL A 21 -2.97 -28.61 14.17
N GLY A 22 -3.70 -29.71 13.97
CA GLY A 22 -4.58 -30.27 14.98
C GLY A 22 -3.76 -30.86 16.14
N THR A 23 -3.88 -30.25 17.32
CA THR A 23 -3.61 -30.95 18.59
C THR A 23 -4.92 -31.06 19.36
N PRO A 24 -5.22 -32.22 19.98
CA PRO A 24 -6.44 -32.41 20.74
C PRO A 24 -6.34 -31.62 22.06
N ARG A 25 -7.24 -30.65 22.27
CA ARG A 25 -7.37 -29.97 23.56
C ARG A 25 -8.74 -30.16 24.19
N SER A 26 -8.63 -30.40 25.49
CA SER A 26 -9.60 -30.54 26.56
C SER A 26 -10.86 -29.65 26.43
N PRO A 27 -12.03 -30.15 26.88
CA PRO A 27 -13.21 -29.32 27.10
C PRO A 27 -12.96 -28.39 28.29
N HIS A 28 -13.70 -27.27 28.35
CA HIS A 28 -13.70 -26.24 29.39
C HIS A 28 -12.74 -25.05 29.20
N SER A 29 -13.12 -24.12 28.30
CA SER A 29 -13.10 -22.67 28.54
C SER A 29 -13.56 -21.94 27.27
N HIS A 30 -14.84 -21.56 27.22
CA HIS A 30 -15.41 -20.74 26.15
C HIS A 30 -15.10 -19.26 26.39
N LYS A 31 -13.87 -18.84 26.09
CA LYS A 31 -13.59 -17.44 25.71
C LYS A 31 -13.28 -17.43 24.22
N ALA A 32 -14.31 -17.20 23.41
CA ALA A 32 -14.17 -16.95 21.98
C ALA A 32 -13.45 -15.62 21.79
N ARG A 33 -12.11 -15.65 21.80
CA ARG A 33 -11.30 -14.55 21.27
C ARG A 33 -11.62 -14.47 19.79
N ALA A 34 -12.24 -13.37 19.37
CA ALA A 34 -12.31 -12.99 17.97
C ALA A 34 -10.88 -13.05 17.42
N HIS A 35 -10.61 -14.06 16.61
CA HIS A 35 -9.37 -14.20 15.89
C HIS A 35 -9.41 -13.09 14.84
N LEU A 36 -8.90 -11.90 15.20
CA LEU A 36 -8.60 -10.87 14.23
C LEU A 36 -7.59 -11.48 13.26
N ASP A 37 -8.10 -11.90 12.10
CA ASP A 37 -7.30 -12.43 11.02
C ASP A 37 -6.23 -11.40 10.68
N ARG A 38 -4.98 -11.75 10.97
CA ARG A 38 -3.83 -10.91 10.64
C ARG A 38 -3.90 -10.63 9.14
N PRO A 39 -3.82 -9.35 8.71
CA PRO A 39 -3.88 -9.01 7.29
C PRO A 39 -2.79 -9.79 6.55
N SER A 40 -3.18 -10.37 5.40
CA SER A 40 -2.25 -11.12 4.57
C SER A 40 -1.30 -10.15 3.88
N SER A 41 0.00 -10.41 3.91
CA SER A 41 0.99 -9.57 3.21
C SER A 41 1.62 -10.31 2.03
N ILE A 42 1.82 -9.62 0.91
CA ILE A 42 2.62 -10.12 -0.23
C ILE A 42 3.98 -9.40 -0.26
N GLU A 43 5.05 -10.18 -0.38
CA GLU A 43 6.39 -9.66 -0.71
C GLU A 43 6.64 -9.75 -2.21
N LEU A 44 7.16 -8.65 -2.80
CA LEU A 44 7.45 -8.60 -4.24
C LEU A 44 8.83 -9.12 -4.62
N ARG A 45 9.75 -9.24 -3.66
CA ARG A 45 11.14 -9.66 -3.89
C ARG A 45 11.30 -10.95 -4.72
N PRO A 46 10.52 -12.03 -4.48
CA PRO A 46 10.65 -13.25 -5.27
C PRO A 46 10.37 -13.03 -6.76
N PHE A 47 9.44 -12.12 -7.09
CA PHE A 47 9.11 -11.79 -8.48
C PHE A 47 10.21 -10.96 -9.14
N LEU A 48 10.86 -10.08 -8.37
CA LEU A 48 11.94 -9.21 -8.85
C LEU A 48 13.28 -9.95 -9.05
N ALA A 49 13.40 -11.19 -8.56
CA ALA A 49 14.62 -12.00 -8.66
C ALA A 49 14.97 -12.44 -10.10
N CYS A 50 14.07 -12.28 -11.08
CA CYS A 50 14.28 -12.66 -12.49
C CYS A 50 14.18 -11.45 -13.44
N PRO A 51 15.21 -10.58 -13.52
CA PRO A 51 15.12 -9.30 -14.24
C PRO A 51 14.87 -9.45 -15.75
N THR A 52 15.42 -10.49 -16.37
CA THR A 52 15.30 -10.72 -17.81
C THR A 52 13.87 -10.98 -18.26
N ALA A 53 13.05 -11.62 -17.42
CA ALA A 53 11.64 -11.85 -17.73
C ALA A 53 10.82 -10.56 -17.66
N LEU A 54 11.28 -9.59 -16.87
CA LEU A 54 10.59 -8.34 -16.58
C LEU A 54 10.96 -7.21 -17.56
N ALA A 55 12.08 -7.32 -18.28
CA ALA A 55 12.61 -6.27 -19.16
C ALA A 55 11.64 -5.78 -20.25
N ASP A 56 10.74 -6.65 -20.69
CA ASP A 56 9.74 -6.36 -21.73
C ASP A 56 8.34 -6.07 -21.19
N ILE A 57 8.15 -6.05 -19.86
CA ILE A 57 6.86 -5.73 -19.26
C ILE A 57 6.56 -4.24 -19.46
N LYS A 58 5.36 -3.99 -20.02
CA LYS A 58 4.84 -2.63 -20.20
C LYS A 58 3.87 -2.22 -19.10
N THR A 59 3.10 -3.17 -18.59
CA THR A 59 2.09 -2.89 -17.57
C THR A 59 2.29 -3.82 -16.41
N LEU A 60 2.45 -3.24 -15.22
CA LEU A 60 2.45 -3.97 -13.96
C LEU A 60 1.24 -3.50 -13.14
N LEU A 61 0.24 -4.38 -13.04
CA LEU A 61 -0.92 -4.16 -12.20
C LEU A 61 -0.88 -5.15 -11.04
N ILE A 62 -0.85 -4.62 -9.83
CA ILE A 62 -1.01 -5.37 -8.59
C ILE A 62 -2.14 -4.71 -7.82
N SER A 63 -3.29 -5.39 -7.79
CA SER A 63 -4.47 -4.92 -7.09
C SER A 63 -4.73 -5.85 -5.91
N PRO A 64 -4.15 -5.57 -4.73
CA PRO A 64 -4.44 -6.35 -3.54
C PRO A 64 -5.94 -6.22 -3.21
N THR A 65 -6.52 -7.28 -2.65
CA THR A 65 -7.88 -7.22 -2.09
C THR A 65 -7.89 -6.28 -0.88
N HIS A 66 -9.07 -5.80 -0.49
CA HIS A 66 -9.26 -4.85 0.63
C HIS A 66 -8.68 -5.31 1.98
N ASN A 67 -8.42 -6.61 2.14
CA ASN A 67 -7.84 -7.24 3.34
C ASN A 67 -6.36 -7.64 3.17
N MET A 68 -5.73 -7.25 2.06
CA MET A 68 -4.37 -7.61 1.72
C MET A 68 -3.53 -6.35 1.56
N THR A 69 -2.33 -6.36 2.13
CA THR A 69 -1.37 -5.26 2.00
C THR A 69 -0.14 -5.73 1.25
N ILE A 70 0.34 -4.95 0.29
CA ILE A 70 1.63 -5.23 -0.34
C ILE A 70 2.70 -4.51 0.47
N ILE A 71 3.70 -5.28 0.91
CA ILE A 71 4.89 -4.71 1.54
C ILE A 71 5.86 -4.42 0.40
N LEU A 72 5.95 -3.14 0.09
CA LEU A 72 6.84 -2.54 -0.88
C LEU A 72 7.81 -1.60 -0.17
N THR A 73 9.09 -1.91 -0.28
CA THR A 73 10.18 -1.03 0.19
C THR A 73 10.73 -0.20 -0.97
N ASP A 74 11.41 0.90 -0.66
CA ASP A 74 12.15 1.69 -1.66
C ASP A 74 13.10 0.81 -2.49
N THR A 75 13.78 -0.15 -1.85
CA THR A 75 14.65 -1.13 -2.51
C THR A 75 13.90 -1.97 -3.54
N ASP A 76 12.66 -2.36 -3.25
CA ASP A 76 11.83 -3.12 -4.18
C ASP A 76 11.45 -2.25 -5.39
N VAL A 77 11.14 -0.97 -5.18
CA VAL A 77 10.87 0.00 -6.26
C VAL A 77 12.10 0.24 -7.13
N TYR A 78 13.28 0.41 -6.53
CA TYR A 78 14.54 0.55 -7.27
C TYR A 78 14.84 -0.69 -8.11
N THR A 79 14.64 -1.87 -7.53
CA THR A 79 14.85 -3.14 -8.22
C THR A 79 13.85 -3.29 -9.37
N LEU A 80 12.58 -2.96 -9.16
CA LEU A 80 11.55 -2.96 -10.19
C LEU A 80 11.90 -2.01 -11.35
N ALA A 81 12.31 -0.78 -11.06
CA ALA A 81 12.68 0.21 -12.06
C ALA A 81 13.90 -0.23 -12.90
N ARG A 82 14.85 -0.96 -12.28
CA ARG A 82 16.00 -1.56 -12.98
C ARG A 82 15.58 -2.74 -13.85
N ALA A 83 14.68 -3.58 -13.37
CA ALA A 83 14.21 -4.77 -14.07
C ALA A 83 13.25 -4.43 -15.23
N CYS A 84 12.48 -3.34 -15.12
CA CYS A 84 11.44 -2.95 -16.07
C CYS A 84 11.71 -1.58 -16.73
N PRO A 85 12.78 -1.38 -17.53
CA PRO A 85 13.11 -0.07 -18.10
C PRO A 85 12.07 0.46 -19.11
N ARG A 86 11.21 -0.43 -19.63
CA ARG A 86 10.17 -0.13 -20.63
C ARG A 86 8.76 -0.10 -20.05
N LEU A 87 8.66 -0.01 -18.73
CA LEU A 87 7.38 0.08 -18.03
C LEU A 87 6.64 1.35 -18.50
N TYR A 88 5.39 1.16 -18.90
CA TYR A 88 4.46 2.16 -19.41
C TYR A 88 3.41 2.55 -18.36
N SER A 89 2.89 1.58 -17.63
CA SER A 89 1.92 1.81 -16.56
C SER A 89 2.26 0.93 -15.36
N ILE A 90 2.27 1.54 -14.18
CA ILE A 90 2.41 0.84 -12.91
C ILE A 90 1.24 1.23 -12.02
N ASN A 91 0.52 0.22 -11.54
CA ASN A 91 -0.52 0.42 -10.55
C ASN A 91 -0.34 -0.65 -9.49
N LEU A 92 0.10 -0.23 -8.31
CA LEU A 92 0.28 -1.08 -7.16
C LEU A 92 -0.93 -0.99 -6.21
N GLY A 93 -1.88 -0.11 -6.48
CA GLY A 93 -3.00 0.19 -5.59
C GLY A 93 -2.64 1.15 -4.46
N ASN A 94 -3.67 1.48 -3.68
CA ASN A 94 -3.64 2.37 -2.52
C ASN A 94 -3.36 1.65 -1.19
N HIS A 95 -3.45 0.32 -1.14
CA HIS A 95 -3.25 -0.47 0.10
C HIS A 95 -1.83 -1.02 0.25
N ASN A 96 -0.82 -0.19 0.03
CA ASN A 96 0.58 -0.60 0.12
C ASN A 96 1.30 0.10 1.27
N THR A 97 2.43 -0.48 1.68
CA THR A 97 3.39 0.30 2.47
C THR A 97 3.86 1.50 1.64
N PRO A 98 3.98 2.67 2.28
CA PRO A 98 4.27 3.89 1.57
C PRO A 98 5.75 3.90 1.19
N VAL A 99 6.05 4.38 -0.01
CA VAL A 99 7.42 4.49 -0.52
C VAL A 99 7.89 5.93 -0.50
N SER A 100 9.18 6.17 -0.39
CA SER A 100 9.69 7.54 -0.36
C SER A 100 9.47 8.26 -1.70
N LEU A 101 9.46 9.59 -1.64
CA LEU A 101 9.55 10.43 -2.85
C LEU A 101 10.80 10.10 -3.68
N GLY A 102 11.92 9.71 -3.05
CA GLY A 102 13.13 9.29 -3.73
C GLY A 102 12.89 8.06 -4.63
N ALA A 103 12.25 7.03 -4.09
CA ALA A 103 11.86 5.84 -4.84
C ALA A 103 10.93 6.14 -6.02
N LEU A 104 9.91 6.99 -5.80
CA LEU A 104 9.03 7.46 -6.88
C LEU A 104 9.82 8.21 -7.96
N GLY A 105 10.71 9.12 -7.57
CA GLY A 105 11.56 9.86 -8.51
C GLY A 105 12.42 8.94 -9.35
N TYR A 106 13.01 7.91 -8.72
CA TYR A 106 13.85 6.92 -9.38
C TYR A 106 13.09 6.15 -10.46
N ILE A 107 11.92 5.59 -10.12
CA ILE A 107 11.15 4.80 -11.10
C ILE A 107 10.67 5.66 -12.28
N VAL A 108 10.19 6.88 -12.02
CA VAL A 108 9.77 7.83 -13.08
C VAL A 108 10.93 8.17 -14.00
N ARG A 109 12.12 8.44 -13.45
CA ARG A 109 13.31 8.80 -14.23
C ARG A 109 13.88 7.62 -15.01
N ARG A 110 13.84 6.41 -14.45
CA ARG A 110 14.41 5.21 -15.07
C ARG A 110 13.51 4.63 -16.15
N CYS A 111 12.20 4.56 -15.91
CA CYS A 111 11.21 4.04 -16.85
C CYS A 111 10.74 5.17 -17.79
N ARG A 112 11.49 5.39 -18.88
CA ARG A 112 11.26 6.52 -19.82
C ARG A 112 9.94 6.44 -20.59
N GLU A 113 9.38 5.24 -20.69
CA GLU A 113 8.10 4.99 -21.34
C GLU A 113 6.91 5.14 -20.38
N LEU A 114 7.16 5.39 -19.09
CA LEU A 114 6.14 5.43 -18.04
C LEU A 114 5.22 6.64 -18.23
N CYS A 115 3.93 6.35 -18.38
CA CYS A 115 2.83 7.30 -18.60
C CYS A 115 1.89 7.38 -17.40
N GLU A 116 1.75 6.28 -16.67
CA GLU A 116 0.79 6.16 -15.56
C GLU A 116 1.48 5.52 -14.35
N VAL A 117 1.27 6.13 -13.19
CA VAL A 117 1.80 5.65 -11.92
C VAL A 117 0.70 5.74 -10.87
N SER A 118 0.42 4.63 -10.19
CA SER A 118 -0.47 4.60 -9.03
C SER A 118 0.22 3.85 -7.89
N LEU A 119 0.58 4.59 -6.84
CA LEU A 119 1.31 4.08 -5.68
C LEU A 119 1.05 4.93 -4.43
N CYS A 120 1.32 4.35 -3.26
CA CYS A 120 1.26 5.04 -1.99
C CYS A 120 2.62 5.66 -1.67
N VAL A 121 2.67 6.97 -1.43
CA VAL A 121 3.93 7.70 -1.16
C VAL A 121 3.96 8.15 0.29
N ASP A 122 5.07 7.86 0.99
CA ASP A 122 5.40 8.53 2.24
C ASP A 122 6.18 9.79 1.90
N ALA A 123 5.55 10.93 2.10
CA ALA A 123 6.19 12.20 1.85
C ALA A 123 7.13 12.63 3.00
N LEU A 124 7.14 11.89 4.11
CA LEU A 124 8.03 12.13 5.26
C LEU A 124 9.35 11.36 5.16
N GLY A 125 9.44 10.39 4.25
CA GLY A 125 10.65 9.58 4.05
C GLY A 125 11.73 10.33 3.27
N THR A 126 12.58 11.11 3.94
CA THR A 126 13.84 11.59 3.36
C THR A 126 14.89 10.50 3.44
N ALA A 127 14.76 9.44 2.64
CA ALA A 127 15.89 8.55 2.41
C ALA A 127 16.93 9.33 1.57
N PRO A 128 18.19 9.44 2.01
CA PRO A 128 19.23 10.05 1.20
C PRO A 128 19.36 9.24 -0.10
N LEU A 129 19.25 9.93 -1.23
CA LEU A 129 19.61 9.34 -2.52
C LEU A 129 21.11 9.08 -2.48
N ASP A 130 21.53 7.82 -2.62
CA ASP A 130 22.95 7.47 -2.69
C ASP A 130 23.64 8.33 -3.77
N ASP A 131 24.79 8.93 -3.42
CA ASP A 131 25.54 9.89 -4.26
C ASP A 131 25.97 9.33 -5.63
N ASP A 132 25.92 8.00 -5.82
CA ASP A 132 26.23 7.35 -7.10
C ASP A 132 25.21 7.66 -8.21
N GLU A 133 24.10 8.34 -7.90
CA GLU A 133 23.11 8.81 -8.88
C GLU A 133 23.30 10.27 -9.34
N GLN A 134 24.49 10.85 -9.18
CA GLN A 134 24.83 12.21 -9.66
C GLN A 134 24.75 12.40 -11.19
N VAL A 135 24.51 11.35 -11.98
CA VAL A 135 24.11 11.49 -13.38
C VAL A 135 22.68 12.04 -13.40
N ARG A 136 22.53 13.37 -13.39
CA ARG A 136 21.25 14.11 -13.46
C ARG A 136 20.29 13.40 -14.41
N PRO A 137 19.37 12.56 -13.90
CA PRO A 137 18.54 11.78 -14.79
C PRO A 137 17.61 12.75 -15.48
N GLN A 138 17.51 12.67 -16.80
CA GLN A 138 16.58 13.56 -17.52
C GLN A 138 15.18 13.39 -16.92
N PRO A 139 14.34 14.44 -16.90
CA PRO A 139 12.95 14.31 -16.49
C PRO A 139 12.18 13.38 -17.43
N ASN A 140 11.16 12.69 -16.92
CA ASN A 140 10.24 11.91 -17.72
C ASN A 140 9.23 12.86 -18.39
N ARG A 141 9.17 12.84 -19.73
CA ARG A 141 8.28 13.70 -20.51
C ARG A 141 6.98 13.01 -20.94
N ARG A 142 6.80 11.76 -20.53
CA ARG A 142 5.65 10.92 -20.90
C ARG A 142 4.71 10.64 -19.75
N LEU A 143 5.13 10.81 -18.50
CA LEU A 143 4.24 10.67 -17.36
C LEU A 143 3.08 11.67 -17.47
N MET A 144 1.86 11.15 -17.61
CA MET A 144 0.63 11.92 -17.77
C MET A 144 -0.27 11.82 -16.55
N LYS A 145 -0.33 10.64 -15.90
CA LYS A 145 -1.17 10.38 -14.73
C LYS A 145 -0.32 9.91 -13.54
N LEU A 146 -0.54 10.53 -12.39
CA LEU A 146 0.02 10.09 -11.11
C LEU A 146 -1.09 10.04 -10.06
N ASP A 147 -1.32 8.86 -9.52
CA ASP A 147 -2.28 8.61 -8.44
C ASP A 147 -1.49 8.33 -7.16
N ILE A 148 -1.66 9.21 -6.17
CA ILE A 148 -1.02 9.07 -4.85
C ILE A 148 -2.09 8.59 -3.87
N GLY A 149 -1.95 7.36 -3.38
CA GLY A 149 -2.83 6.80 -2.35
C GLY A 149 -2.34 7.06 -0.92
N GLU A 150 -3.26 7.08 0.04
CA GLU A 150 -2.95 7.10 1.47
C GLU A 150 -2.43 5.76 1.96
N SER A 151 -1.51 5.79 2.93
CA SER A 151 -1.02 4.56 3.54
C SER A 151 -1.91 4.17 4.72
N PRO A 152 -2.42 2.92 4.76
CA PRO A 152 -3.14 2.44 5.93
C PRO A 152 -2.25 2.33 7.19
N ILE A 153 -0.92 2.35 7.03
CA ILE A 153 0.05 2.04 8.09
C ILE A 153 0.72 3.32 8.63
N ALA A 154 0.68 4.45 7.91
CA ALA A 154 1.49 5.63 8.22
C ALA A 154 0.97 6.52 9.38
N CYS A 155 -0.13 6.17 10.05
CA CYS A 155 -0.76 7.05 11.04
C CYS A 155 -0.73 6.51 12.49
N VAL A 156 0.41 5.99 12.94
CA VAL A 156 0.57 5.64 14.39
C VAL A 156 1.31 6.72 15.18
N GLY A 157 1.66 7.85 14.56
CA GLY A 157 2.17 9.04 15.24
C GLY A 157 1.23 10.24 15.08
N PRO A 158 0.97 11.03 16.13
CA PRO A 158 0.23 12.28 16.01
C PRO A 158 1.09 13.30 15.26
N LEU A 159 1.10 13.21 13.94
CA LEU A 159 1.59 14.28 13.09
C LEU A 159 0.54 15.38 13.15
N ASP A 160 0.85 16.43 13.90
CA ASP A 160 0.07 17.65 13.93
C ASP A 160 -0.04 18.17 12.48
N PRO A 161 -1.24 18.19 11.86
CA PRO A 161 -1.43 18.59 10.47
C PRO A 161 -0.86 19.99 10.17
N LEU A 162 -0.69 20.80 11.21
CA LEU A 162 -0.13 22.15 11.16
C LEU A 162 1.39 22.19 10.97
N THR A 163 2.12 21.08 11.15
CA THR A 163 3.59 21.02 10.99
C THR A 163 4.08 20.55 9.62
N ALA A 164 3.19 20.11 8.71
CA ALA A 164 3.57 19.67 7.36
C ALA A 164 3.13 20.58 6.18
N PRO A 165 3.04 21.93 6.29
CA PRO A 165 2.71 22.79 5.14
C PRO A 165 3.77 22.70 4.03
N ASP A 166 5.02 22.38 4.37
CA ASP A 166 6.10 22.19 3.39
C ASP A 166 5.86 21.00 2.46
N LEU A 167 5.07 20.02 2.90
CA LEU A 167 4.86 18.77 2.21
C LEU A 167 3.86 18.94 1.05
N MET A 168 2.81 19.74 1.26
CA MET A 168 1.89 20.15 0.21
C MET A 168 2.57 20.98 -0.89
N MET A 169 3.64 21.70 -0.56
CA MET A 169 4.38 22.52 -1.52
C MET A 169 5.59 21.80 -2.13
N SER A 170 6.16 20.81 -1.44
CA SER A 170 7.29 20.02 -1.90
C SER A 170 6.89 19.01 -2.96
N ILE A 171 5.73 18.36 -2.82
CA ILE A 171 5.25 17.37 -3.79
C ILE A 171 5.07 17.99 -5.18
N PRO A 172 4.32 19.10 -5.39
CA PRO A 172 4.18 19.70 -6.71
C PRO A 172 5.52 20.12 -7.34
N ARG A 173 6.43 20.69 -6.54
CA ARG A 173 7.77 21.09 -7.01
C ARG A 173 8.59 19.87 -7.43
N PHE A 174 8.58 18.83 -6.61
CA PHE A 174 9.24 17.56 -6.90
C PHE A 174 8.69 16.93 -8.18
N LEU A 175 7.36 16.85 -8.31
CA LEU A 175 6.68 16.34 -9.50
C LEU A 175 7.01 17.15 -10.75
N HIS A 176 7.02 18.48 -10.66
CA HIS A 176 7.42 19.32 -11.77
C HIS A 176 8.88 19.06 -12.22
N MET A 177 9.78 18.79 -11.27
CA MET A 177 11.17 18.45 -11.57
C MET A 177 11.33 17.08 -12.24
N ILE A 178 10.57 16.06 -11.81
CA ILE A 178 10.71 14.69 -12.35
C ILE A 178 9.84 14.43 -13.59
N ALA A 179 8.71 15.13 -13.71
CA ALA A 179 7.68 14.94 -14.72
C ALA A 179 7.02 16.28 -15.12
N PRO A 180 7.72 17.15 -15.88
CA PRO A 180 7.23 18.48 -16.23
C PRO A 180 6.01 18.48 -17.16
N ARG A 181 5.62 17.31 -17.70
CA ARG A 181 4.43 17.14 -18.57
C ARG A 181 3.29 16.39 -17.87
N LEU A 182 3.36 16.21 -16.55
CA LEU A 182 2.28 15.63 -15.77
C LEU A 182 1.01 16.46 -16.00
N ALA A 183 0.01 15.84 -16.61
CA ALA A 183 -1.24 16.50 -17.00
C ALA A 183 -2.33 16.27 -15.96
N GLU A 184 -2.29 15.12 -15.30
CA GLU A 184 -3.27 14.65 -14.34
C GLU A 184 -2.54 14.19 -13.07
N LEU A 185 -2.93 14.78 -11.96
CA LEU A 185 -2.46 14.41 -10.62
C LEU A 185 -3.70 14.14 -9.79
N GLU A 186 -3.92 12.87 -9.46
CA GLU A 186 -4.99 12.45 -8.59
C GLU A 186 -4.38 12.16 -7.21
N ILE A 187 -4.56 13.09 -6.28
CA ILE A 187 -4.22 12.83 -4.89
C ILE A 187 -5.47 12.26 -4.25
N SER A 188 -5.52 10.94 -4.18
CA SER A 188 -6.57 10.24 -3.47
C SER A 188 -6.28 10.36 -1.99
N LEU A 189 -6.73 11.48 -1.41
CA LEU A 189 -6.92 11.65 0.03
C LEU A 189 -8.13 10.79 0.45
N GLY A 190 -7.97 9.49 0.22
CA GLY A 190 -9.01 8.49 0.27
C GLY A 190 -9.23 8.05 1.69
N LEU A 191 -10.20 8.68 2.34
CA LEU A 191 -11.14 7.99 3.21
C LEU A 191 -10.54 7.31 4.45
N TYR A 192 -9.46 7.83 5.05
CA TYR A 192 -9.20 7.56 6.46
C TYR A 192 -10.47 7.80 7.29
N PHE A 193 -11.30 8.76 6.88
CA PHE A 193 -12.61 9.08 7.47
C PHE A 193 -13.69 7.99 7.36
N GLU A 194 -13.73 7.17 6.30
CA GLU A 194 -14.72 6.08 6.22
C GLU A 194 -14.21 4.81 6.91
N TRP A 195 -12.91 4.52 6.84
CA TRP A 195 -12.35 3.38 7.57
C TRP A 195 -12.40 3.60 9.09
N THR A 196 -12.08 4.80 9.59
CA THR A 196 -12.31 5.13 11.01
C THR A 196 -13.78 5.08 11.35
N ARG A 197 -14.69 5.57 10.50
CA ARG A 197 -16.14 5.43 10.75
C ARG A 197 -16.63 3.99 10.80
N GLN A 198 -16.13 3.12 9.93
CA GLN A 198 -16.52 1.72 9.89
C GLN A 198 -16.00 0.98 11.14
N THR A 199 -14.74 1.21 11.51
CA THR A 199 -14.15 0.63 12.72
C THR A 199 -14.73 1.23 14.00
N GLU A 200 -15.07 2.52 14.03
CA GLU A 200 -15.83 3.16 15.11
C GLU A 200 -17.25 2.59 15.24
N MET A 201 -17.94 2.33 14.12
CA MET A 201 -19.26 1.69 14.15
C MET A 201 -19.18 0.24 14.63
N GLU A 202 -18.17 -0.51 14.21
CA GLU A 202 -17.96 -1.89 14.69
C GLU A 202 -17.59 -1.93 16.17
N THR A 203 -16.66 -1.09 16.62
CA THR A 203 -16.27 -1.01 18.04
C THR A 203 -17.41 -0.51 18.92
N ARG A 204 -18.21 0.45 18.45
CA ARG A 204 -19.42 0.89 19.16
C ARG A 204 -20.45 -0.24 19.28
N ASN A 205 -20.71 -0.98 18.21
CA ASN A 205 -21.62 -2.13 18.25
C ASN A 205 -21.14 -3.22 19.20
N ASP A 206 -19.83 -3.49 19.23
CA ASP A 206 -19.25 -4.46 20.16
C ASP A 206 -19.35 -3.98 21.62
N MET A 207 -19.12 -2.69 21.87
CA MET A 207 -19.26 -2.10 23.20
C MET A 207 -20.73 -2.14 23.70
N GLU A 208 -21.69 -1.81 22.83
CA GLU A 208 -23.14 -1.93 23.14
C GLU A 208 -23.56 -3.40 23.36
N ARG A 209 -22.89 -4.37 22.72
CA ARG A 209 -23.09 -5.79 23.00
C ARG A 209 -22.54 -6.20 24.36
N TRP A 210 -21.37 -5.69 24.74
CA TRP A 210 -20.77 -5.97 26.04
C TRP A 210 -21.58 -5.39 27.20
N GLU A 211 -22.09 -4.16 27.05
CA GLU A 211 -22.95 -3.51 28.05
C GLU A 211 -24.21 -4.36 28.32
N LYS A 212 -24.86 -4.87 27.27
CA LYS A 212 -26.01 -5.80 27.42
C LYS A 212 -25.67 -7.11 28.12
N VAL A 213 -24.45 -7.60 27.95
CA VAL A 213 -23.98 -8.81 28.64
C VAL A 213 -23.71 -8.53 30.12
N GLU A 214 -23.12 -7.38 30.44
CA GLU A 214 -22.90 -6.96 31.84
C GLU A 214 -24.22 -6.72 32.58
N ASP A 215 -25.21 -6.12 31.92
CA ASP A 215 -26.56 -5.96 32.48
C ASP A 215 -27.21 -7.31 32.78
N ALA A 216 -27.18 -8.25 31.82
CA ALA A 216 -27.76 -9.59 32.00
C ALA A 216 -27.04 -10.40 33.10
N LEU A 217 -25.71 -10.25 33.24
CA LEU A 217 -24.96 -10.87 34.32
C LEU A 217 -25.30 -10.26 35.69
N SER A 218 -25.60 -8.97 35.73
CA SER A 218 -26.01 -8.26 36.95
C SER A 218 -27.41 -8.68 37.42
N GLU A 219 -28.35 -8.91 36.49
CA GLU A 219 -29.68 -9.44 36.81
C GLU A 219 -29.62 -10.86 37.40
N LEU A 220 -28.83 -11.75 36.79
CA LEU A 220 -28.64 -13.11 37.30
C LEU A 220 -28.04 -13.14 38.71
N ALA A 221 -27.13 -12.21 39.03
CA ALA A 221 -26.53 -12.12 40.36
C ALA A 221 -27.51 -11.66 41.45
N GLN A 222 -28.63 -11.01 41.09
CA GLN A 222 -29.67 -10.58 42.03
C GLN A 222 -30.71 -11.69 42.31
N GLU A 223 -30.87 -12.66 41.42
CA GLU A 223 -31.82 -13.77 41.61
C GLU A 223 -31.31 -14.86 42.58
N ASP A 224 -30.00 -14.94 42.78
CA ASP A 224 -29.34 -15.95 43.64
C ASP A 224 -29.10 -15.51 45.10
N GLY A 225 -29.57 -14.32 45.50
CA GLY A 225 -29.41 -13.75 46.86
C GLY A 225 -30.70 -13.70 47.67
#